data_AF-A0A291DCH1-F1
#
_entry.id   AF-A0A291DCH1-F1
#
_cell.length_a   1.000
_cell.length_b   1.000
_cell.length_c   1.000
_cell.angle_alpha   90.00
_cell.angle_beta   90.00
_cell.angle_gamma   90.00
#
_symmetry.space_group_name_H-M   'P 1'
#
loop_
_entity.id
_entity.type
_entity.pdbx_description
1 polymer ?
#
loop_
_entity_poly.entity_id
_entity_poly.type
_entity_poly.pdbx_seq_one_letter_code
_entity_poly.pdbx_strand_id
1 'polypeptide(L)'
;MLFDMRLQQSPFHSRLLAAQPHTRKEPTMMFNRSSIAALSAAMMLTLSACSGGAQVSAESSASTSASTESASAEASATPTPSPSPTGSEVVEIRAAVDTTVDSEEARKAAGEAAKQVLAQDVRLRNAWMQGDLEHTSEEDLAKYMEPKGVKSTLDGFADLRETLQEGTFSGQIEIRDVEVVEVSASTDQNGQSTPNAVVRVQYCEDWGSIRWPTGEPIVLDDSLATEEMRENTMIRRSDGVFVIQSGRKVQGDCKPS
;
A
#
# COMPACT_ATOMS: atom_id res chain seq x y z
N MET A 1 -8.16 1.28 -4.83
CA MET A 1 -8.10 2.51 -4.01
C MET A 1 -7.25 3.61 -4.64
N LEU A 2 -5.96 3.41 -4.96
CA LEU A 2 -5.27 4.35 -5.87
C LEU A 2 -5.66 4.12 -7.34
N PHE A 3 -5.94 2.87 -7.69
CA PHE A 3 -6.30 2.44 -9.05
C PHE A 3 -7.75 1.97 -9.19
N ASP A 4 -8.65 2.57 -8.38
CA ASP A 4 -10.05 2.63 -8.77
C ASP A 4 -10.30 3.72 -9.85
N MET A 5 -9.24 4.33 -10.40
CA MET A 5 -9.24 5.10 -11.65
C MET A 5 -9.24 4.18 -12.89
N ARG A 6 -10.00 3.09 -12.82
CA ARG A 6 -10.16 2.18 -13.95
C ARG A 6 -10.83 2.96 -15.09
N LEU A 7 -10.04 3.31 -16.10
CA LEU A 7 -10.44 3.24 -17.51
C LEU A 7 -11.79 3.89 -17.82
N GLN A 8 -11.88 5.21 -17.82
CA GLN A 8 -12.84 5.89 -18.68
C GLN A 8 -12.14 6.99 -19.50
N GLN A 9 -12.09 6.70 -20.79
CA GLN A 9 -11.86 7.59 -21.94
C GLN A 9 -10.42 7.78 -22.43
N SER A 10 -9.99 6.83 -23.27
CA SER A 10 -9.16 7.13 -24.44
C SER A 10 -9.99 7.94 -25.45
N PRO A 11 -9.55 9.11 -25.96
CA PRO A 11 -10.29 9.87 -26.97
C PRO A 11 -9.81 9.53 -28.38
N PHE A 12 -9.71 8.24 -28.73
CA PHE A 12 -9.41 7.83 -30.10
C PHE A 12 -10.21 6.58 -30.47
N HIS A 13 -11.53 6.72 -30.60
CA HIS A 13 -12.29 6.10 -31.68
C HIS A 13 -13.62 6.83 -31.85
N SER A 14 -13.57 7.89 -32.66
CA SER A 14 -14.76 8.51 -33.23
C SER A 14 -15.51 7.52 -34.14
N ARG A 15 -16.83 7.48 -33.93
CA ARG A 15 -17.89 7.43 -34.96
C ARG A 15 -17.81 6.30 -36.00
N LEU A 16 -18.74 5.36 -35.89
CA LEU A 16 -19.59 5.00 -37.04
C LEU A 16 -20.95 4.46 -36.58
N LEU A 17 -21.94 4.77 -37.42
CA LEU A 17 -23.37 4.77 -37.20
C LEU A 17 -24.04 3.40 -37.04
N ALA A 18 -25.24 3.47 -36.47
CA ALA A 18 -26.31 2.48 -36.37
C ALA A 18 -26.51 1.54 -37.58
N ALA A 19 -26.78 0.25 -37.29
CA ALA A 19 -27.98 -0.51 -37.70
C ALA A 19 -27.76 -2.04 -37.54
N GLN A 20 -28.67 -2.73 -36.83
CA GLN A 20 -28.90 -4.18 -36.93
C GLN A 20 -29.98 -4.46 -38.00
N PRO A 21 -30.28 -5.72 -38.37
CA PRO A 21 -29.45 -6.93 -38.54
C PRO A 21 -29.65 -7.55 -39.95
N HIS A 22 -28.97 -8.65 -40.34
CA HIS A 22 -29.52 -9.79 -41.13
C HIS A 22 -28.41 -10.81 -41.51
N THR A 23 -28.60 -12.05 -41.04
CA THR A 23 -28.30 -13.37 -41.62
C THR A 23 -27.19 -13.59 -42.67
N ARG A 24 -26.39 -14.64 -42.40
CA ARG A 24 -26.01 -15.75 -43.32
C ARG A 24 -24.84 -15.51 -44.31
N LYS A 25 -23.67 -16.11 -44.00
CA LYS A 25 -23.04 -17.28 -44.67
C LYS A 25 -21.55 -17.33 -44.34
N GLU A 26 -21.10 -18.46 -43.78
CA GLU A 26 -19.68 -18.86 -43.84
C GLU A 26 -19.24 -19.03 -45.29
N PRO A 27 -17.95 -18.75 -45.55
CA PRO A 27 -17.16 -19.74 -46.26
C PRO A 27 -15.81 -20.00 -45.57
N THR A 28 -15.59 -21.27 -45.32
CA THR A 28 -14.33 -21.99 -45.14
C THR A 28 -13.19 -21.42 -46.00
N MET A 29 -12.07 -21.09 -45.37
CA MET A 29 -10.75 -21.17 -46.02
C MET A 29 -9.76 -21.87 -45.09
N MET A 30 -9.31 -23.03 -45.57
CA MET A 30 -8.18 -23.79 -45.05
C MET A 30 -6.89 -23.01 -45.31
N PHE A 31 -5.99 -22.91 -44.33
CA PHE A 31 -4.57 -22.69 -44.61
C PHE A 31 -3.67 -23.51 -43.66
N ASN A 32 -2.96 -24.42 -44.33
CA ASN A 32 -1.73 -25.15 -44.00
C ASN A 32 -1.28 -25.33 -42.54
N ARG A 33 -1.24 -26.60 -42.15
CA ARG A 33 -0.36 -27.16 -41.12
C ARG A 33 1.10 -27.06 -41.57
N SER A 34 1.94 -26.42 -40.76
CA SER A 34 3.39 -26.63 -40.78
C SER A 34 3.86 -26.79 -39.34
N SER A 35 4.19 -28.03 -39.00
CA SER A 35 4.84 -28.45 -37.78
C SER A 35 6.29 -27.94 -37.77
N ILE A 36 6.73 -27.29 -36.70
CA ILE A 36 8.15 -27.23 -36.32
C ILE A 36 8.27 -27.50 -34.82
N ALA A 37 9.27 -28.31 -34.53
CA ALA A 37 9.52 -29.07 -33.33
C ALA A 37 9.99 -28.24 -32.13
N ALA A 38 9.79 -28.84 -30.96
CA ALA A 38 10.34 -28.49 -29.67
C ALA A 38 11.88 -28.42 -29.67
N LEU A 39 12.42 -27.48 -28.89
CA LEU A 39 13.72 -27.65 -28.22
C LEU A 39 13.63 -27.10 -26.80
N SER A 40 13.51 -28.02 -25.84
CA SER A 40 13.74 -27.80 -24.42
C SER A 40 15.26 -27.64 -24.19
N ALA A 41 15.68 -26.56 -23.55
CA ALA A 41 17.03 -26.42 -23.01
C ALA A 41 16.97 -26.56 -21.48
N ALA A 42 17.39 -27.72 -21.00
CA ALA A 42 17.68 -27.96 -19.59
C ALA A 42 19.09 -27.44 -19.29
N MET A 43 19.22 -26.50 -18.36
CA MET A 43 20.52 -26.13 -17.79
C MET A 43 20.73 -26.94 -16.49
N MET A 44 21.78 -27.75 -16.51
CA MET A 44 22.25 -28.59 -15.41
C MET A 44 22.96 -27.77 -14.34
N LEU A 45 22.66 -28.11 -13.08
CA LEU A 45 23.38 -27.73 -11.87
C LEU A 45 24.80 -28.31 -11.87
N THR A 46 25.79 -27.48 -11.52
CA THR A 46 27.13 -27.95 -11.11
C THR A 46 27.38 -27.56 -9.65
N LEU A 47 27.33 -28.56 -8.76
CA LEU A 47 27.88 -28.44 -7.40
C LEU A 47 29.40 -28.62 -7.47
N SER A 48 30.16 -27.63 -7.00
CA SER A 48 31.56 -27.81 -6.63
C SER A 48 31.69 -27.79 -5.11
N ALA A 49 32.07 -28.94 -4.56
CA ALA A 49 32.62 -29.05 -3.23
C ALA A 49 34.06 -28.51 -3.23
N CYS A 50 34.45 -27.77 -2.19
CA CYS A 50 35.83 -27.79 -1.74
C CYS A 50 35.89 -27.62 -0.23
N SER A 51 36.45 -28.65 0.41
CA SER A 51 36.72 -28.79 1.83
C SER A 51 38.10 -28.22 2.19
N GLY A 52 38.23 -27.69 3.42
CA GLY A 52 39.49 -27.47 4.13
C GLY A 52 39.28 -26.39 5.18
N GLY A 53 39.39 -26.59 6.49
CA GLY A 53 40.15 -27.58 7.25
C GLY A 53 41.34 -26.88 7.91
N ALA A 54 41.13 -26.21 9.06
CA ALA A 54 42.18 -25.89 10.03
C ALA A 54 41.57 -25.57 11.41
N GLN A 55 41.80 -26.49 12.36
CA GLN A 55 41.73 -26.28 13.81
C GLN A 55 43.07 -25.73 14.31
N VAL A 56 43.07 -24.81 15.30
CA VAL A 56 44.01 -24.65 16.45
C VAL A 56 43.31 -23.68 17.44
N SER A 57 42.84 -24.10 18.64
CA SER A 57 43.51 -24.04 19.97
C SER A 57 43.96 -22.63 20.39
N ALA A 58 43.82 -22.11 21.63
CA ALA A 58 43.45 -22.68 22.93
C ALA A 58 43.17 -21.54 23.95
N GLU A 59 42.48 -21.92 25.04
CA GLU A 59 42.56 -21.46 26.44
C GLU A 59 42.24 -19.99 26.80
N SER A 60 41.19 -19.74 27.59
CA SER A 60 41.02 -19.96 29.05
C SER A 60 41.87 -19.05 29.92
N SER A 61 41.20 -18.20 30.70
CA SER A 61 41.56 -17.99 32.10
C SER A 61 40.29 -17.72 32.89
N ALA A 62 39.99 -18.65 33.78
CA ALA A 62 39.01 -18.53 34.84
C ALA A 62 39.50 -17.53 35.90
N SER A 63 38.56 -16.84 36.54
CA SER A 63 38.66 -16.45 37.95
C SER A 63 37.26 -16.39 38.54
N THR A 64 37.04 -17.28 39.50
CA THR A 64 35.82 -17.49 40.28
C THR A 64 35.85 -16.68 41.57
N SER A 65 34.65 -16.44 42.13
CA SER A 65 34.29 -15.91 43.47
C SER A 65 34.04 -14.39 43.50
N ALA A 66 32.96 -13.83 44.05
CA ALA A 66 31.92 -14.34 44.95
C ALA A 66 30.64 -13.48 44.85
N SER A 67 29.53 -14.04 45.33
CA SER A 67 28.18 -13.50 45.42
C SER A 67 28.05 -12.10 46.05
N THR A 68 27.17 -11.27 45.50
CA THR A 68 26.25 -10.42 46.28
C THR A 68 25.03 -10.01 45.43
N GLU A 69 23.90 -9.89 46.11
CA GLU A 69 22.53 -9.73 45.64
C GLU A 69 22.25 -8.57 44.68
N SER A 70 21.23 -8.80 43.84
CA SER A 70 20.18 -7.88 43.40
C SER A 70 20.36 -6.39 43.67
N ALA A 71 20.47 -5.61 42.59
CA ALA A 71 19.66 -4.40 42.41
C ALA A 71 19.74 -3.91 40.96
N SER A 72 18.56 -3.60 40.43
CA SER A 72 18.25 -2.79 39.25
C SER A 72 19.41 -2.11 38.52
N ALA A 73 19.62 -2.55 37.28
CA ALA A 73 20.01 -1.66 36.21
C ALA A 73 19.09 -1.97 35.02
N GLU A 74 17.87 -1.41 35.05
CA GLU A 74 17.16 -1.13 33.80
C GLU A 74 18.04 -0.15 33.04
N ALA A 75 18.84 -0.68 32.13
CA ALA A 75 19.40 0.08 31.04
C ALA A 75 18.21 0.56 30.20
N SER A 76 17.65 1.70 30.60
CA SER A 76 16.77 2.50 29.76
C SER A 76 17.62 2.96 28.59
N ALA A 77 17.69 2.13 27.56
CA ALA A 77 18.20 2.53 26.26
C ALA A 77 17.26 3.61 25.76
N THR A 78 17.67 4.87 25.89
CA THR A 78 17.04 5.99 25.19
C THR A 78 16.94 5.58 23.72
N PRO A 79 15.73 5.42 23.14
CA PRO A 79 15.60 5.03 21.75
C PRO A 79 16.26 6.13 20.91
N THR A 80 17.33 5.79 20.20
CA THR A 80 17.81 6.60 19.09
C THR A 80 16.62 6.87 18.18
N PRO A 81 16.33 8.13 17.80
CA PRO A 81 15.23 8.39 16.89
C PRO A 81 15.49 7.64 15.59
N SER A 82 14.66 6.65 15.27
CA SER A 82 14.66 6.04 13.94
C SER A 82 14.40 7.15 12.92
N PRO A 83 15.09 7.12 11.76
CA PRO A 83 14.81 8.09 10.70
C PRO A 83 13.32 8.05 10.34
N SER A 84 12.74 9.22 10.05
CA SER A 84 11.39 9.29 9.51
C SER A 84 11.37 8.58 8.16
N PRO A 85 10.37 7.74 7.85
CA PRO A 85 10.30 7.04 6.57
C PRO A 85 10.25 8.04 5.41
N THR A 86 10.90 7.67 4.30
CA THR A 86 11.01 8.54 3.10
C THR A 86 10.57 7.80 1.84
N GLY A 87 10.26 8.56 0.78
CA GLY A 87 9.89 7.99 -0.52
C GLY A 87 8.74 6.99 -0.43
N SER A 88 8.92 5.82 -1.03
CA SER A 88 7.97 4.70 -1.03
C SER A 88 8.12 3.74 0.16
N GLU A 89 9.02 3.98 1.12
CA GLU A 89 9.24 3.06 2.26
C GLU A 89 7.96 2.80 3.06
N VAL A 90 7.58 1.55 3.29
CA VAL A 90 6.38 1.22 4.09
C VAL A 90 6.78 0.89 5.53
N VAL A 91 6.15 1.54 6.52
CA VAL A 91 6.30 1.20 7.94
C VAL A 91 5.01 0.64 8.53
N GLU A 92 5.15 -0.28 9.50
CA GLU A 92 4.02 -0.75 10.31
C GLU A 92 3.66 0.31 11.35
N ILE A 93 2.38 0.67 11.40
CA ILE A 93 1.88 1.71 12.30
C ILE A 93 1.07 1.06 13.41
N ARG A 94 1.45 1.35 14.65
CA ARG A 94 0.83 0.83 15.87
C ARG A 94 0.39 2.01 16.73
N ALA A 95 -0.71 1.83 17.47
CA ALA A 95 -1.11 2.81 18.47
C ALA A 95 -0.08 2.89 19.60
N ALA A 96 0.03 4.06 20.22
CA ALA A 96 0.98 4.31 21.31
C ALA A 96 0.64 3.55 22.62
N VAL A 97 -0.60 3.09 22.75
CA VAL A 97 -1.09 2.34 23.90
C VAL A 97 -1.87 1.12 23.44
N ASP A 98 -2.15 0.19 24.36
CA ASP A 98 -3.00 -0.96 24.08
C ASP A 98 -4.45 -0.51 23.80
N THR A 99 -4.87 -0.67 22.55
CA THR A 99 -6.20 -0.28 22.10
C THR A 99 -7.29 -1.31 22.42
N THR A 100 -6.92 -2.48 22.94
CA THR A 100 -7.89 -3.54 23.28
C THR A 100 -8.69 -3.24 24.56
N VAL A 101 -8.28 -2.22 25.31
CA VAL A 101 -9.02 -1.68 26.44
C VAL A 101 -10.04 -0.66 25.94
N ASP A 102 -11.27 -0.71 26.47
CA ASP A 102 -12.29 0.29 26.21
C ASP A 102 -12.06 1.53 27.09
N SER A 103 -11.19 2.42 26.64
CA SER A 103 -10.88 3.70 27.30
C SER A 103 -10.80 4.84 26.30
N GLU A 104 -10.98 6.07 26.78
CA GLU A 104 -10.85 7.27 25.95
C GLU A 104 -9.44 7.43 25.38
N GLU A 105 -8.42 7.08 26.16
CA GLU A 105 -7.02 7.11 25.73
C GLU A 105 -6.74 6.10 24.61
N ALA A 106 -7.22 4.87 24.76
CA ALA A 106 -7.13 3.82 23.74
C ALA A 106 -7.86 4.24 22.45
N ARG A 107 -9.07 4.80 22.58
CA ARG A 107 -9.86 5.31 21.45
C ARG A 107 -9.12 6.43 20.71
N LYS A 108 -8.52 7.37 21.44
CA LYS A 108 -7.74 8.46 20.85
C LYS A 108 -6.47 7.94 20.17
N ALA A 109 -5.76 7.01 20.79
CA ALA A 109 -4.55 6.43 20.23
C ALA A 109 -4.83 5.63 18.94
N ALA A 110 -5.95 4.91 18.87
CA ALA A 110 -6.40 4.26 17.63
C ALA A 110 -6.69 5.29 16.52
N GLY A 111 -7.36 6.39 16.87
CA GLY A 111 -7.60 7.52 15.95
C GLY A 111 -6.30 8.12 15.39
N GLU A 112 -5.30 8.36 16.24
CA GLU A 112 -3.99 8.88 15.81
C GLU A 112 -3.20 7.88 14.95
N ALA A 113 -3.24 6.59 15.30
CA ALA A 113 -2.64 5.54 14.46
C ALA A 113 -3.27 5.51 13.06
N ALA A 114 -4.61 5.62 12.97
CA ALA A 114 -5.31 5.66 11.69
C ALA A 114 -4.92 6.89 10.86
N LYS A 115 -4.78 8.08 11.47
CA LYS A 115 -4.28 9.27 10.77
C LYS A 115 -2.85 9.09 10.25
N GLN A 116 -1.98 8.44 11.01
CA GLN A 116 -0.63 8.11 10.54
C GLN A 116 -0.66 7.15 9.35
N VAL A 117 -1.55 6.14 9.36
CA VAL A 117 -1.75 5.24 8.21
C VAL A 117 -2.20 6.02 6.97
N LEU A 118 -3.12 6.98 7.12
CA LEU A 118 -3.55 7.85 6.02
C LEU A 118 -2.39 8.73 5.51
N ALA A 119 -1.61 9.32 6.40
CA ALA A 119 -0.44 10.12 6.01
C ALA A 119 0.60 9.30 5.24
N GLN A 120 0.82 8.03 5.66
CA GLN A 120 1.65 7.10 4.92
C GLN A 120 1.07 6.83 3.53
N ASP A 121 -0.22 6.51 3.39
CA ASP A 121 -0.85 6.27 2.09
C ASP A 121 -0.59 7.41 1.11
N VAL A 122 -0.85 8.66 1.51
CA VAL A 122 -0.62 9.83 0.63
C VAL A 122 0.85 10.00 0.28
N ARG A 123 1.77 9.83 1.23
CA ARG A 123 3.22 9.87 0.94
C ARG A 123 3.62 8.82 -0.09
N LEU A 124 3.18 7.58 0.10
CA LEU A 124 3.51 6.46 -0.78
C LEU A 124 3.00 6.73 -2.19
N ARG A 125 1.74 7.16 -2.30
CA ARG A 125 1.12 7.51 -3.58
C ARG A 125 1.86 8.64 -4.31
N ASN A 126 2.25 9.69 -3.58
CA ASN A 126 3.07 10.76 -4.14
C ASN A 126 4.44 10.25 -4.62
N ALA A 127 5.10 9.39 -3.85
CA ALA A 127 6.38 8.79 -4.25
C ALA A 127 6.24 7.94 -5.52
N TRP A 128 5.19 7.12 -5.60
CA TRP A 128 4.93 6.29 -6.77
C TRP A 128 4.67 7.13 -8.03
N MET A 129 3.93 8.24 -7.91
CA MET A 129 3.70 9.18 -9.02
C MET A 129 4.98 9.92 -9.47
N GLN A 130 5.97 10.00 -8.59
CA GLN A 130 7.31 10.51 -8.90
C GLN A 130 8.26 9.40 -9.39
N GLY A 131 7.76 8.18 -9.59
CA GLY A 131 8.51 7.06 -10.14
C GLY A 131 9.32 6.24 -9.13
N ASP A 132 9.25 6.57 -7.84
CA ASP A 132 9.80 5.72 -6.79
C ASP A 132 8.88 4.51 -6.58
N LEU A 133 9.23 3.38 -7.19
CA LEU A 133 8.46 2.13 -7.11
C LEU A 133 9.19 1.02 -6.33
N GLU A 134 10.21 1.36 -5.52
CA GLU A 134 11.07 0.37 -4.85
C GLU A 134 10.29 -0.53 -3.88
N HIS A 135 9.33 0.02 -3.15
CA HIS A 135 8.55 -0.68 -2.13
C HIS A 135 7.11 -0.98 -2.57
N THR A 136 6.98 -1.55 -3.76
CA THR A 136 5.69 -1.86 -4.40
C THR A 136 5.38 -3.35 -4.44
N SER A 137 6.11 -4.17 -3.69
CA SER A 137 5.89 -5.62 -3.62
C SER A 137 4.61 -5.97 -2.84
N GLU A 138 4.07 -7.17 -3.06
CA GLU A 138 2.94 -7.68 -2.28
C GLU A 138 3.24 -7.67 -0.78
N GLU A 139 4.46 -8.06 -0.40
CA GLU A 139 4.92 -8.06 0.99
C GLU A 139 4.95 -6.65 1.59
N ASP A 140 5.47 -5.67 0.86
CA ASP A 140 5.53 -4.28 1.33
C ASP A 140 4.14 -3.70 1.50
N LEU A 141 3.25 -3.87 0.52
CA LEU A 141 1.89 -3.37 0.60
C LEU A 141 1.11 -4.06 1.73
N ALA A 142 1.30 -5.37 1.95
CA ALA A 142 0.63 -6.13 3.01
C ALA A 142 1.00 -5.65 4.43
N LYS A 143 2.07 -4.86 4.61
CA LYS A 143 2.41 -4.24 5.90
C LYS A 143 1.40 -3.17 6.31
N TYR A 144 0.69 -2.53 5.37
CA TYR A 144 -0.19 -1.40 5.68
C TYR A 144 -1.59 -1.43 5.03
N MET A 145 -1.91 -2.41 4.19
CA MET A 145 -3.26 -2.58 3.65
C MET A 145 -3.73 -4.04 3.65
N GLU A 146 -5.05 -4.23 3.69
CA GLU A 146 -5.67 -5.55 3.62
C GLU A 146 -5.48 -6.21 2.24
N PRO A 147 -5.54 -7.55 2.13
CA PRO A 147 -5.21 -8.29 0.90
C PRO A 147 -5.97 -7.83 -0.36
N LYS A 148 -7.24 -7.46 -0.22
CA LYS A 148 -8.04 -6.92 -1.34
C LYS A 148 -7.48 -5.58 -1.83
N GLY A 149 -7.02 -4.73 -0.91
CA GLY A 149 -6.32 -3.48 -1.22
C GLY A 149 -5.01 -3.77 -1.93
N VAL A 150 -4.20 -4.70 -1.42
CA VAL A 150 -2.89 -5.07 -2.01
C VAL A 150 -3.07 -5.45 -3.48
N LYS A 151 -3.99 -6.36 -3.77
CA LYS A 151 -4.28 -6.80 -5.12
C LYS A 151 -4.66 -5.63 -6.04
N SER A 152 -5.60 -4.78 -5.62
CA SER A 152 -6.05 -3.63 -6.41
C SER A 152 -4.92 -2.64 -6.69
N THR A 153 -4.02 -2.42 -5.73
CA THR A 153 -2.88 -1.51 -5.88
C THR A 153 -1.84 -2.10 -6.85
N LEU A 154 -1.52 -3.38 -6.72
CA LEU A 154 -0.60 -4.08 -7.64
C LEU A 154 -1.09 -4.05 -9.08
N ASP A 155 -2.39 -4.31 -9.30
CA ASP A 155 -2.98 -4.34 -10.64
C ASP A 155 -2.77 -3.01 -11.37
N GLY A 156 -2.89 -1.87 -10.67
CA GLY A 156 -2.71 -0.58 -11.32
C GLY A 156 -1.28 -0.06 -11.42
N PHE A 157 -0.32 -0.68 -10.72
CA PHE A 157 1.10 -0.39 -10.98
C PHE A 157 1.53 -0.75 -12.41
N ALA A 158 0.80 -1.61 -13.12
CA ALA A 158 1.04 -1.82 -14.55
C ALA A 158 0.82 -0.52 -15.34
N ASP A 159 -0.37 0.08 -15.18
CA ASP A 159 -0.76 1.33 -15.87
C ASP A 159 0.14 2.51 -15.46
N LEU A 160 0.50 2.60 -14.18
CA LEU A 160 1.43 3.63 -13.71
C LEU A 160 2.81 3.49 -14.35
N ARG A 161 3.37 2.27 -14.42
CA ARG A 161 4.67 2.03 -15.07
C ARG A 161 4.63 2.37 -16.56
N GLU A 162 3.52 2.13 -17.24
CA GLU A 162 3.34 2.56 -18.63
C GLU A 162 3.39 4.08 -18.74
N THR A 163 2.61 4.78 -17.92
CA THR A 163 2.57 6.24 -17.89
C THR A 163 3.94 6.85 -17.57
N LEU A 164 4.67 6.28 -16.62
CA LEU A 164 5.98 6.79 -16.19
C LEU A 164 7.07 6.69 -17.27
N GLN A 165 6.84 5.93 -18.37
CA GLN A 165 7.75 5.94 -19.53
C GLN A 165 7.75 7.29 -20.26
N GLU A 166 6.69 8.09 -20.12
CA GLU A 166 6.57 9.42 -20.69
C GLU A 166 7.18 10.52 -19.79
N GLY A 167 7.54 10.17 -18.55
CA GLY A 167 8.05 11.07 -17.52
C GLY A 167 7.28 10.93 -16.20
N THR A 168 7.71 11.67 -15.18
CA THR A 168 7.01 11.68 -13.89
C THR A 168 5.84 12.67 -13.91
N PHE A 169 4.87 12.44 -13.02
CA PHE A 169 3.87 13.45 -12.74
C PHE A 169 4.54 14.64 -12.04
N SER A 170 4.00 15.85 -12.22
CA SER A 170 4.39 16.99 -11.39
C SER A 170 3.29 17.33 -10.40
N GLY A 171 3.64 18.08 -9.34
CA GLY A 171 2.72 18.33 -8.23
C GLY A 171 2.64 17.15 -7.26
N GLN A 172 1.70 17.26 -6.32
CA GLN A 172 1.49 16.26 -5.27
C GLN A 172 0.02 16.22 -4.86
N ILE A 173 -0.42 15.05 -4.41
CA ILE A 173 -1.69 14.89 -3.73
C ILE A 173 -1.57 15.53 -2.36
N GLU A 174 -2.52 16.40 -2.03
CA GLU A 174 -2.61 17.04 -0.72
C GLU A 174 -3.86 16.57 -0.01
N ILE A 175 -3.78 16.45 1.32
CA ILE A 175 -4.95 16.15 2.16
C ILE A 175 -5.12 17.20 3.23
N ARG A 176 -6.37 17.53 3.52
CA ARG A 176 -6.76 18.50 4.55
C ARG A 176 -8.05 18.07 5.24
N ASP A 177 -8.39 18.79 6.32
CA ASP A 177 -9.62 18.54 7.09
C ASP A 177 -9.76 17.07 7.56
N VAL A 178 -8.65 16.48 8.00
CA VAL A 178 -8.60 15.08 8.44
C VAL A 178 -9.32 14.90 9.78
N GLU A 179 -10.46 14.23 9.76
CA GLU A 179 -11.33 14.02 10.91
C GLU A 179 -11.58 12.52 11.15
N VAL A 180 -11.40 12.08 12.40
CA VAL A 180 -11.81 10.73 12.83
C VAL A 180 -13.31 10.77 13.11
N VAL A 181 -14.11 10.16 12.24
CA VAL A 181 -15.57 10.20 12.32
C VAL A 181 -16.16 9.03 13.08
N GLU A 182 -15.43 7.92 13.18
CA GLU A 182 -15.85 6.74 13.93
C GLU A 182 -14.63 6.01 14.51
N VAL A 183 -14.75 5.55 15.75
CA VAL A 183 -13.88 4.51 16.33
C VAL A 183 -14.80 3.48 16.95
N SER A 184 -14.71 2.23 16.49
CA SER A 184 -15.61 1.15 16.89
C SER A 184 -14.88 -0.17 17.12
N ALA A 185 -15.57 -1.10 17.76
CA ALA A 185 -15.07 -2.43 17.99
C ALA A 185 -15.16 -3.28 16.71
N SER A 186 -14.26 -4.25 16.58
CA SER A 186 -14.34 -5.31 15.57
C SER A 186 -14.76 -6.61 16.23
N THR A 187 -15.70 -7.33 15.62
CA THR A 187 -16.15 -8.64 16.11
C THR A 187 -15.66 -9.71 15.17
N ASP A 188 -14.95 -10.70 15.71
CA ASP A 188 -14.44 -11.82 14.92
C ASP A 188 -15.54 -12.87 14.61
N GLN A 189 -15.16 -13.92 13.88
CA GLN A 189 -16.09 -15.00 13.51
C GLN A 189 -16.59 -15.81 14.72
N ASN A 190 -15.91 -15.73 15.86
CA ASN A 190 -16.26 -16.40 17.10
C ASN A 190 -17.15 -15.52 18.00
N GLY A 191 -17.46 -14.29 17.59
CA GLY A 191 -18.22 -13.32 18.38
C GLY A 191 -17.37 -12.56 19.41
N GLN A 192 -16.05 -12.74 19.43
CA GLN A 192 -15.15 -11.99 20.29
C GLN A 192 -15.04 -10.55 19.75
N SER A 193 -15.42 -9.59 20.59
CA SER A 193 -15.31 -8.17 20.26
C SER A 193 -14.01 -7.58 20.78
N THR A 194 -13.28 -6.87 19.92
CA THR A 194 -12.08 -6.10 20.27
C THR A 194 -12.39 -4.60 20.15
N PRO A 195 -12.35 -3.84 21.26
CA PRO A 195 -12.54 -2.39 21.23
C PRO A 195 -11.53 -1.67 20.33
N ASN A 196 -11.90 -0.48 19.85
CA ASN A 196 -11.04 0.46 19.09
C ASN A 196 -10.27 -0.18 17.92
N ALA A 197 -10.86 -1.19 17.29
CA ALA A 197 -10.23 -1.98 16.25
C ALA A 197 -10.62 -1.55 14.83
N VAL A 198 -11.64 -0.71 14.67
CA VAL A 198 -12.03 -0.10 13.40
C VAL A 198 -12.05 1.41 13.56
N VAL A 199 -11.41 2.12 12.63
CA VAL A 199 -11.38 3.58 12.63
C VAL A 199 -11.76 4.09 11.26
N ARG A 200 -12.73 5.01 11.19
CA ARG A 200 -13.06 5.74 9.96
C ARG A 200 -12.52 7.15 10.02
N VAL A 201 -11.80 7.53 8.97
CA VAL A 201 -11.24 8.87 8.82
C VAL A 201 -11.80 9.49 7.55
N GLN A 202 -12.40 10.67 7.68
CA GLN A 202 -12.80 11.50 6.55
C GLN A 202 -11.78 12.61 6.34
N TYR A 203 -11.56 12.97 5.07
CA TYR A 203 -10.60 14.00 4.68
C TYR A 203 -10.98 14.55 3.31
N CYS A 204 -10.53 15.78 3.05
CA CYS A 204 -10.52 16.32 1.69
C CYS A 204 -9.20 15.93 1.03
N GLU A 205 -9.28 15.44 -0.21
CA GLU A 205 -8.13 15.10 -1.05
C GLU A 205 -8.10 16.00 -2.28
N ASP A 206 -7.00 16.72 -2.46
CA ASP A 206 -6.79 17.66 -3.56
C ASP A 206 -5.72 17.15 -4.54
N TRP A 207 -6.11 17.07 -5.80
CA TRP A 207 -5.29 16.69 -6.95
C TRP A 207 -4.96 17.89 -7.84
N GLY A 208 -5.35 19.10 -7.46
CA GLY A 208 -5.37 20.29 -8.32
C GLY A 208 -3.99 20.79 -8.72
N SER A 209 -2.97 20.43 -7.95
CA SER A 209 -1.57 20.71 -8.30
C SER A 209 -0.99 19.72 -9.31
N ILE A 210 -1.62 18.55 -9.50
CA ILE A 210 -1.02 17.44 -10.22
C ILE A 210 -1.15 17.61 -11.72
N ARG A 211 -0.06 17.35 -12.44
CA ARG A 211 -0.05 17.29 -13.90
C ARG A 211 0.48 15.95 -14.39
N TRP A 212 -0.10 15.47 -15.49
CA TRP A 212 0.43 14.38 -16.29
C TRP A 212 1.87 14.68 -16.74
N PRO A 213 2.64 13.66 -17.14
CA PRO A 213 3.98 13.86 -17.73
C PRO A 213 3.98 14.82 -18.93
N THR A 214 2.87 14.89 -19.67
CA THR A 214 2.65 15.84 -20.78
C THR A 214 2.47 17.30 -20.34
N GLY A 215 2.30 17.54 -19.04
CA GLY A 215 2.02 18.85 -18.43
C GLY A 215 0.52 19.19 -18.32
N GLU A 216 -0.36 18.33 -18.82
CA GLU A 216 -1.82 18.52 -18.72
C GLU A 216 -2.34 18.28 -17.29
N PRO A 217 -3.39 18.99 -16.83
CA PRO A 217 -4.01 18.72 -15.53
C PRO A 217 -4.69 17.35 -15.48
N ILE A 218 -4.68 16.74 -14.28
CA ILE A 218 -5.55 15.59 -14.01
C ILE A 218 -7.00 16.07 -13.90
N VAL A 219 -7.90 15.35 -14.56
CA VAL A 219 -9.35 15.57 -14.51
C VAL A 219 -9.97 14.30 -13.91
N LEU A 220 -10.80 14.45 -12.89
CA LEU A 220 -11.47 13.33 -12.20
C LEU A 220 -12.93 13.25 -12.67
N ASP A 221 -13.39 12.07 -13.09
CA ASP A 221 -14.80 11.81 -13.46
C ASP A 221 -15.42 12.83 -14.45
N ASP A 222 -14.68 13.26 -15.47
CA ASP A 222 -15.06 14.31 -16.43
C ASP A 222 -15.39 15.68 -15.79
N SER A 223 -15.06 15.86 -14.51
CA SER A 223 -15.22 17.08 -13.73
C SER A 223 -13.87 17.76 -13.54
N LEU A 224 -13.87 19.09 -13.66
CA LEU A 224 -12.73 19.93 -13.28
C LEU A 224 -12.56 20.02 -11.75
N ALA A 225 -13.45 19.40 -10.96
CA ALA A 225 -13.27 19.31 -9.52
C ALA A 225 -12.05 18.46 -9.22
N THR A 226 -11.01 19.11 -8.69
CA THR A 226 -9.77 18.47 -8.29
C THR A 226 -9.75 18.09 -6.81
N GLU A 227 -10.76 18.53 -6.06
CA GLU A 227 -10.96 18.22 -4.65
C GLU A 227 -12.10 17.22 -4.46
N GLU A 228 -11.87 16.18 -3.65
CA GLU A 228 -12.88 15.19 -3.29
C GLU A 228 -12.91 14.92 -1.78
N MET A 229 -14.12 14.83 -1.23
CA MET A 229 -14.30 14.27 0.11
C MET A 229 -14.18 12.75 0.06
N ARG A 230 -13.26 12.20 0.86
CA ARG A 230 -13.00 10.76 0.94
C ARG A 230 -13.13 10.27 2.37
N GLU A 231 -13.40 8.97 2.50
CA GLU A 231 -13.37 8.25 3.76
C GLU A 231 -12.52 6.99 3.61
N ASN A 232 -11.52 6.83 4.47
CA ASN A 232 -10.80 5.57 4.63
C ASN A 232 -11.25 4.87 5.91
N THR A 233 -11.40 3.54 5.83
CA THR A 233 -11.59 2.67 6.98
C THR A 233 -10.28 1.92 7.23
N MET A 234 -9.75 2.08 8.44
CA MET A 234 -8.57 1.41 8.94
C MET A 234 -9.01 0.34 9.93
N ILE A 235 -8.31 -0.78 9.97
CA ILE A 235 -8.53 -1.82 10.96
C ILE A 235 -7.23 -2.17 11.69
N ARG A 236 -7.37 -2.53 12.96
CA ARG A 236 -6.31 -3.12 13.76
C ARG A 236 -6.28 -4.63 13.48
N ARG A 237 -5.15 -5.14 13.01
CA ARG A 237 -4.89 -6.57 12.89
C ARG A 237 -4.65 -7.20 14.27
N SER A 238 -4.60 -8.54 14.31
CA SER A 238 -4.35 -9.30 15.55
C SER A 238 -2.99 -8.96 16.17
N ASP A 239 -1.99 -8.72 15.34
CA ASP A 239 -0.64 -8.29 15.75
C ASP A 239 -0.60 -6.87 16.31
N GLY A 240 -1.66 -6.07 16.19
CA GLY A 240 -1.75 -4.69 16.68
C GLY A 240 -1.38 -3.61 15.66
N VAL A 241 -1.06 -3.98 14.43
CA VAL A 241 -0.80 -3.03 13.34
C VAL A 241 -2.12 -2.50 12.79
N PHE A 242 -2.20 -1.20 12.55
CA PHE A 242 -3.30 -0.56 11.83
C PHE A 242 -3.01 -0.56 10.33
N VAL A 243 -3.98 -1.00 9.54
CA VAL A 243 -3.89 -1.11 8.08
C VAL A 243 -5.12 -0.52 7.40
N ILE A 244 -5.01 -0.10 6.14
CA ILE A 244 -6.14 0.32 5.32
C ILE A 244 -6.95 -0.91 4.91
N GLN A 245 -8.23 -0.92 5.28
CA GLN A 245 -9.19 -1.93 4.84
C GLN A 245 -9.91 -1.48 3.56
N SER A 246 -10.40 -0.24 3.53
CA SER A 246 -11.16 0.30 2.41
C SER A 246 -11.09 1.82 2.36
N GLY A 247 -11.49 2.37 1.22
CA GLY A 247 -11.45 3.78 0.91
C GLY A 247 -12.50 4.08 -0.14
N ARG A 248 -13.23 5.17 0.04
CA ARG A 248 -14.35 5.56 -0.85
C ARG A 248 -14.47 7.08 -0.94
N LYS A 249 -14.97 7.56 -2.08
CA LYS A 249 -15.53 8.90 -2.19
C LYS A 249 -16.81 8.98 -1.35
N VAL A 250 -16.99 10.05 -0.60
CA VAL A 250 -18.20 10.32 0.18
C VAL A 250 -18.88 11.57 -0.35
N GLN A 251 -20.19 11.68 -0.10
CA GLN A 251 -20.99 12.80 -0.58
C GLN A 251 -20.73 14.03 0.29
N GLY A 252 -20.49 15.18 -0.33
CA GLY A 252 -20.21 16.44 0.36
C GLY A 252 -19.10 17.21 -0.34
N ASP A 253 -18.97 18.49 0.03
CA ASP A 253 -17.93 19.37 -0.49
C ASP A 253 -16.81 19.51 0.55
N CYS A 254 -15.58 19.67 0.07
CA CYS A 254 -14.48 20.09 0.91
C CYS A 254 -14.77 21.47 1.52
N LYS A 255 -14.35 21.69 2.76
CA LYS A 255 -14.41 23.03 3.37
C LYS A 255 -13.55 23.99 2.53
N PRO A 256 -13.83 25.29 2.42
CA PRO A 256 -12.91 26.22 1.75
C PRO A 256 -11.52 26.18 2.40
N SER A 257 -10.45 26.24 1.61
CA SER A 257 -9.06 26.28 2.08
C SER A 257 -8.65 27.63 2.68
#